data_AF-A0A2W6UYF7-F1
#
_entry.id   AF-A0A2W6UYF7-F1
#
_cell.length_a   1.000
_cell.length_b   1.000
_cell.length_c   1.000
_cell.angle_alpha   90.00
_cell.angle_beta   90.00
_cell.angle_gamma   90.00
#
_symmetry.space_group_name_H-M   'P 1'
#
loop_
_entity.id
_entity.type
_entity.pdbx_description
1 polymer ?
#
loop_
_entity_poly.entity_id
_entity_poly.type
_entity_poly.pdbx_seq_one_letter_code
_entity_poly.pdbx_strand_id
1 'polypeptide(L)'
;MLGWAELVVAAVVITTALAVCALFLIGRTTYDVALDLTRTRVVVGERAVGALTLTNGGDRAILPSRVVLPVGSGRGTFDVPRLSAGESREELFTIPTTARGVLAVGPVSVLRGDPLGLFERVHNRERAVQLYVHPRTTGLDGLSLGHLRDLEGLPASDLSPDDVSFHALREYQPGDDRRHVHWRSSARTGTLMVRQYEETRRSHFVVGLSVRPGDYRDADEFELAISVAGSVGLRAFRDSRRLDAWVQGRALPAASGRRFLDVLAGLEQGRTRTGGLVELAGVIAAGASTASVAVLVCGSGVPAAQLRAACARLPREVRVVVVIAESGARPGLRRIGDADVVTVGALDDLPASLRKVLG
;
A
#
# COMPACT_ATOMS: atom_id res chain seq x y z
N MET A 1 -50.42 50.71 23.62
CA MET A 1 -49.30 51.22 22.78
C MET A 1 -47.96 50.94 23.46
N LEU A 2 -47.56 49.66 23.61
CA LEU A 2 -46.33 49.29 24.33
C LEU A 2 -45.41 48.32 23.55
N GLY A 3 -45.87 47.66 22.49
CA GLY A 3 -45.05 46.66 21.78
C GLY A 3 -43.93 47.20 20.88
N TRP A 4 -43.98 48.48 20.47
CA TRP A 4 -42.97 49.04 19.57
C TRP A 4 -41.66 49.42 20.27
N ALA A 5 -41.71 49.83 21.54
CA ALA A 5 -40.50 50.19 22.30
C ALA A 5 -39.62 48.96 22.57
N GLU A 6 -40.23 47.82 22.89
CA GLU A 6 -39.53 46.55 23.10
C GLU A 6 -38.84 46.08 21.81
N LEU A 7 -39.50 46.22 20.66
CA LEU A 7 -38.92 45.89 19.34
C LEU A 7 -37.72 46.78 19.00
N VAL A 8 -37.78 48.07 19.30
CA VAL A 8 -36.67 49.01 19.05
C VAL A 8 -35.47 48.70 19.94
N VAL A 9 -35.69 48.43 21.23
CA VAL A 9 -34.61 48.06 22.16
C VAL A 9 -33.95 46.75 21.73
N ALA A 10 -34.74 45.74 21.36
CA ALA A 10 -34.21 44.48 20.84
C ALA A 10 -33.38 44.69 19.56
N ALA A 11 -33.85 45.51 18.62
CA ALA A 11 -33.14 45.82 17.40
C ALA A 11 -31.79 46.52 17.66
N VAL A 12 -31.74 47.49 18.60
CA VAL A 12 -30.50 48.17 18.97
C VAL A 12 -29.52 47.19 19.61
N VAL A 13 -29.95 46.36 20.56
CA VAL A 13 -29.09 45.37 21.23
C VAL A 13 -28.49 44.39 20.20
N ILE A 14 -29.32 43.84 19.30
CA ILE A 14 -28.85 42.92 18.25
C ILE A 14 -27.87 43.62 17.31
N THR A 15 -28.16 44.85 16.89
CA THR A 15 -27.29 45.60 15.96
C THR A 15 -25.95 45.94 16.60
N THR A 16 -25.94 46.38 17.87
CA THR A 16 -24.70 46.65 18.61
C THR A 16 -23.89 45.37 18.83
N ALA A 17 -24.54 44.27 19.18
CA ALA A 17 -23.88 42.98 19.31
C ALA A 17 -23.24 42.54 17.99
N LEU A 18 -23.98 42.59 16.88
CA LEU A 18 -23.47 42.27 15.54
C LEU A 18 -22.31 43.17 15.13
N ALA A 19 -22.39 44.48 15.39
CA ALA A 19 -21.33 45.42 15.07
C ALA A 19 -20.05 45.14 15.89
N VAL A 20 -20.18 44.87 17.19
CA VAL A 20 -19.06 44.46 18.04
C VAL A 20 -18.44 43.17 17.51
N CYS A 21 -19.24 42.15 17.20
CA CYS A 21 -18.75 40.89 16.65
C CYS A 21 -18.04 41.07 15.30
N ALA A 22 -18.55 41.94 14.43
CA ALA A 22 -17.93 42.25 13.14
C ALA A 22 -16.56 42.94 13.31
N LEU A 23 -16.37 43.79 14.34
CA LEU A 23 -15.08 44.42 14.63
C LEU A 23 -13.98 43.39 14.94
N PHE A 24 -14.31 42.24 15.54
CA PHE A 24 -13.34 41.16 15.79
C PHE A 24 -12.81 40.47 14.51
N LEU A 25 -13.50 40.64 13.38
CA LEU A 25 -13.07 40.12 12.07
C LEU A 25 -12.07 41.07 11.36
N ILE A 26 -11.97 42.32 11.82
CA ILE A 26 -11.16 43.37 11.20
C ILE A 26 -9.71 43.25 11.72
N GLY A 27 -8.84 42.69 10.88
CA GLY A 27 -7.41 42.59 11.12
C GLY A 27 -6.75 41.53 10.24
N ARG A 28 -5.55 41.82 9.72
CA ARG A 28 -4.73 40.83 9.02
C ARG A 28 -3.82 40.16 10.05
N THR A 29 -4.27 39.07 10.66
CA THR A 29 -3.37 38.25 11.48
C THR A 29 -2.68 37.22 10.61
N THR A 30 -1.38 37.34 10.51
CA THR A 30 -0.49 36.38 9.86
C THR A 30 -0.08 35.34 10.88
N TYR A 31 -0.81 34.23 10.94
CA TYR A 31 -0.26 33.00 11.51
C TYR A 31 0.70 32.42 10.49
N ASP A 32 1.91 32.11 10.94
CA ASP A 32 2.72 31.10 10.29
C ASP A 32 2.37 29.76 10.94
N VAL A 33 1.88 28.83 10.14
CA VAL A 33 1.41 27.52 10.60
C VAL A 33 2.26 26.50 9.89
N ALA A 34 2.93 25.66 10.67
CA ALA A 34 3.71 24.54 10.16
C ALA A 34 3.13 23.23 10.68
N LEU A 35 2.78 22.34 9.76
CA LEU A 35 2.33 20.98 10.00
C LEU A 35 3.45 20.01 9.67
N ASP A 36 3.97 19.33 10.70
CA ASP A 36 4.95 18.26 10.51
C ASP A 36 4.40 16.92 10.99
N LEU A 37 4.69 15.87 10.23
CA LEU A 37 4.37 14.49 10.59
C LEU A 37 5.68 13.76 10.80
N THR A 38 5.89 13.19 12.00
CA THR A 38 7.11 12.45 12.35
C THR A 38 7.38 11.32 11.34
N ARG A 39 6.31 10.69 10.83
CA ARG A 39 6.36 9.73 9.73
C ARG A 39 5.17 9.94 8.80
N THR A 40 5.44 9.93 7.50
CA THR A 40 4.41 9.96 6.45
C THR A 40 3.90 8.58 6.05
N ARG A 41 4.48 7.51 6.61
CA ARG A 41 3.99 6.13 6.47
C ARG A 41 4.02 5.42 7.80
N VAL A 42 2.93 4.71 8.07
CA VAL A 42 2.69 3.94 9.29
C VAL A 42 1.93 2.66 8.92
N VAL A 43 1.98 1.65 9.78
CA VAL A 43 1.18 0.42 9.60
C VAL A 43 -0.15 0.55 10.35
N VAL A 44 -1.21 -0.09 9.85
CA VAL A 44 -2.50 -0.18 10.56
C VAL A 44 -2.29 -0.60 12.02
N GLY A 45 -2.87 0.18 12.93
CA GLY A 45 -2.74 0.00 14.39
C GLY A 45 -1.61 0.81 15.02
N GLU A 46 -0.66 1.36 14.24
CA GLU A 46 0.37 2.25 14.76
C GLU A 46 -0.13 3.69 14.89
N ARG A 47 0.17 4.35 16.01
CA ARG A 47 -0.16 5.75 16.20
C ARG A 47 0.71 6.65 15.32
N ALA A 48 0.10 7.34 14.35
CA ALA A 48 0.78 8.39 13.60
C ALA A 48 0.82 9.67 14.46
N VAL A 49 2.02 10.18 14.71
CA VAL A 49 2.23 11.39 15.52
C VAL A 49 2.59 12.55 14.60
N GLY A 50 1.99 13.71 14.87
CA GLY A 50 2.29 14.96 14.19
C GLY A 50 2.41 16.11 15.18
N ALA A 51 3.05 17.18 14.72
CA ALA A 51 3.20 18.43 15.43
C ALA A 51 2.58 19.55 14.60
N LEU A 52 1.83 20.41 15.26
CA LEU A 52 1.28 21.63 14.70
C LEU A 52 1.96 22.81 15.39
N THR A 53 2.78 23.54 14.66
CA THR A 53 3.49 24.71 15.17
C THR A 53 2.81 25.98 14.68
N LEU A 54 2.36 26.81 15.62
CA LEU A 54 1.73 28.09 15.37
C LEU A 54 2.66 29.20 15.82
N THR A 55 3.08 30.05 14.90
CA THR A 55 3.97 31.17 15.18
C THR A 55 3.30 32.50 14.84
N ASN A 56 3.33 33.43 15.78
CA ASN A 56 2.89 34.80 15.55
C ASN A 56 4.02 35.60 14.88
N GLY A 57 4.02 35.65 13.55
CA GLY A 57 4.99 36.42 12.77
C GLY A 57 4.72 37.92 12.69
N GLY A 58 3.73 38.45 13.42
CA GLY A 58 3.38 39.88 13.40
C GLY A 58 3.82 40.63 14.66
N ASP A 59 3.71 41.97 14.61
CA ASP A 59 4.14 42.88 15.68
C ASP A 59 3.11 43.05 16.82
N ARG A 60 1.94 42.41 16.71
CA ARG A 60 0.85 42.50 17.70
C ARG A 60 0.48 41.13 18.23
N ALA A 61 0.00 41.09 19.47
CA ALA A 61 -0.52 39.85 20.04
C ALA A 61 -1.77 39.38 19.29
N ILE A 62 -1.86 38.07 19.07
CA ILE A 62 -3.01 37.42 18.49
C ILE A 62 -3.91 36.94 19.63
N LEU A 63 -5.21 37.27 19.54
CA LEU A 63 -6.23 36.81 20.47
C LEU A 63 -6.45 35.28 20.36
N PRO A 64 -7.04 34.64 21.40
CA PRO A 64 -7.38 33.23 21.36
C PRO A 64 -8.17 32.86 20.10
N SER A 65 -7.84 31.71 19.53
CA SER A 65 -8.39 31.23 18.27
C SER A 65 -8.49 29.70 18.29
N ARG A 66 -9.30 29.15 17.39
CA ARG A 66 -9.41 27.70 17.23
C ARG A 66 -8.74 27.28 15.94
N VAL A 67 -8.00 26.19 15.96
CA VAL A 67 -7.37 25.62 14.77
C VAL A 67 -8.04 24.29 14.47
N VAL A 68 -8.43 24.12 13.21
CA VAL A 68 -9.01 22.88 12.70
C VAL A 68 -8.05 22.26 11.71
N LEU A 69 -7.69 21.02 12.00
CA LEU A 69 -6.85 20.17 11.17
C LEU A 69 -7.71 19.03 10.59
N PRO A 70 -8.13 19.09 9.32
CA PRO A 70 -8.74 17.96 8.65
C PRO A 70 -7.78 16.77 8.57
N VAL A 71 -8.27 15.56 8.84
CA VAL A 71 -7.50 14.31 8.74
C VAL A 71 -8.37 13.24 8.10
N GLY A 72 -8.21 13.03 6.79
CA GLY A 72 -9.09 12.15 6.02
C GLY A 72 -10.55 12.61 6.11
N SER A 73 -11.44 11.75 6.61
CA SER A 73 -12.85 12.08 6.87
C SER A 73 -13.10 12.73 8.24
N GLY A 74 -12.09 12.75 9.11
CA GLY A 74 -12.16 13.33 10.46
C GLY A 74 -11.54 14.72 10.54
N ARG A 75 -11.56 15.29 11.74
CA ARG A 75 -10.89 16.57 12.04
C ARG A 75 -10.40 16.62 13.48
N GLY A 76 -9.19 17.12 13.69
CA GLY A 76 -8.67 17.56 14.98
C GLY A 76 -9.00 19.03 15.20
N THR A 77 -9.28 19.41 16.44
CA THR A 77 -9.54 20.80 16.83
C THR A 77 -8.64 21.16 18.01
N PHE A 78 -7.93 22.27 17.91
CA PHE A 78 -6.98 22.75 18.92
C PHE A 78 -7.35 24.17 19.33
N ASP A 79 -7.49 24.43 20.62
CA ASP A 79 -7.70 25.79 21.12
C ASP A 79 -6.34 26.44 21.36
N VAL A 80 -6.08 27.53 20.65
CA VAL A 80 -4.84 28.30 20.73
C VAL A 80 -5.11 29.52 21.60
N PRO A 81 -4.44 29.67 22.75
CA PRO A 81 -4.60 30.85 23.59
C PRO A 81 -3.96 32.07 22.93
N ARG A 82 -3.99 33.20 23.65
CA ARG A 82 -3.35 34.43 23.21
C ARG A 82 -1.85 34.19 22.95
N LEU A 83 -1.38 34.52 21.74
CA LEU A 83 0.04 34.46 21.36
C LEU A 83 0.61 35.87 21.25
N SER A 84 1.70 36.15 21.96
CA SER A 84 2.44 37.40 21.89
C SER A 84 3.19 37.55 20.57
N ALA A 85 3.65 38.75 20.23
CA ALA A 85 4.44 38.96 19.01
C ALA A 85 5.73 38.10 19.04
N GLY A 86 5.99 37.35 17.98
CA GLY A 86 7.13 36.42 17.88
C GLY A 86 6.98 35.13 18.69
N GLU A 87 5.89 34.94 19.45
CA GLU A 87 5.67 33.71 20.21
C GLU A 87 5.32 32.55 19.28
N SER A 88 5.91 31.39 19.55
CA SER A 88 5.63 30.13 18.85
C SER A 88 5.11 29.11 19.85
N ARG A 89 4.14 28.31 19.41
CA ARG A 89 3.54 27.24 20.21
C ARG A 89 3.39 25.99 19.38
N GLU A 90 3.87 24.89 19.92
CA GLU A 90 3.76 23.56 19.32
C GLU A 90 2.66 22.77 20.03
N GLU A 91 1.77 22.17 19.25
CA GLU A 91 0.74 21.26 19.73
C GLU A 91 0.94 19.89 19.08
N LEU A 92 1.19 18.88 19.91
CA LEU A 92 1.35 17.51 19.45
C LEU A 92 0.00 16.82 19.33
N PHE A 93 -0.19 16.03 18.28
CA PHE A 93 -1.41 15.27 18.06
C PHE A 93 -1.10 13.86 17.55
N THR A 94 -2.08 12.97 17.74
CA THR A 94 -2.02 11.59 17.27
C THR A 94 -3.21 11.28 16.40
N ILE A 95 -2.96 10.64 15.26
CA ILE A 95 -3.97 10.16 14.33
C ILE A 95 -4.17 8.66 14.57
N PRO A 96 -5.39 8.21 14.93
CA PRO A 96 -5.70 6.78 15.01
C PRO A 96 -5.76 6.17 13.60
N THR A 97 -5.11 5.03 13.41
CA THR A 97 -4.93 4.35 12.10
C THR A 97 -5.60 2.97 12.11
N THR A 98 -6.90 2.95 12.41
CA THR A 98 -7.66 1.70 12.57
C THR A 98 -7.86 0.93 11.27
N ALA A 99 -7.82 1.62 10.13
CA ALA A 99 -7.93 1.03 8.79
C ALA A 99 -6.81 1.56 7.88
N ARG A 100 -6.40 0.73 6.90
CA ARG A 100 -5.45 1.17 5.86
C ARG A 100 -6.10 2.26 5.01
N GLY A 101 -5.28 3.09 4.39
CA GLY A 101 -5.77 4.20 3.59
C GLY A 101 -4.67 5.20 3.27
N VAL A 102 -4.98 6.11 2.36
CA VAL A 102 -4.19 7.32 2.15
C VAL A 102 -4.98 8.48 2.74
N LEU A 103 -4.51 9.01 3.86
CA LEU A 103 -5.15 10.08 4.60
C LEU A 103 -4.50 11.42 4.24
N ALA A 104 -5.30 12.37 3.75
CA ALA A 104 -4.87 13.75 3.62
C ALA A 104 -4.93 14.43 5.00
N VAL A 105 -3.79 14.93 5.46
CA VAL A 105 -3.64 15.67 6.72
C VAL A 105 -3.46 17.15 6.37
N GLY A 106 -4.41 17.99 6.77
CA GLY A 106 -4.52 19.38 6.34
C GLY A 106 -5.35 19.56 5.06
N PRO A 107 -5.42 20.78 4.50
CA PRO A 107 -4.73 22.01 4.93
C PRO A 107 -5.23 22.51 6.29
N VAL A 108 -4.38 23.20 7.05
CA VAL A 108 -4.75 23.72 8.37
C VAL A 108 -5.62 24.95 8.20
N SER A 109 -6.74 24.99 8.92
CA SER A 109 -7.66 26.11 8.96
C SER A 109 -7.60 26.78 10.33
N VAL A 110 -7.20 28.05 10.38
CA VAL A 110 -7.35 28.85 11.60
C VAL A 110 -8.70 29.54 11.57
N LEU A 111 -9.49 29.30 12.62
CA LEU A 111 -10.83 29.83 12.83
C LEU A 111 -10.76 30.88 13.93
N ARG A 112 -10.95 32.14 13.54
CA ARG A 112 -11.20 33.23 14.47
C ARG A 112 -12.70 33.46 14.55
N GLY A 113 -13.25 33.19 15.73
CA GLY A 113 -14.62 33.55 16.08
C GLY A 113 -14.68 34.89 16.83
N ASP A 114 -15.85 35.51 16.83
CA ASP A 114 -16.21 36.56 17.79
C ASP A 114 -16.71 35.94 19.12
N PRO A 115 -16.84 36.73 20.20
CA PRO A 115 -17.28 36.24 21.51
C PRO A 115 -18.67 35.57 21.53
N LEU A 116 -19.53 35.88 20.54
CA LEU A 116 -20.87 35.30 20.40
C LEU A 116 -20.92 34.17 19.34
N GLY A 117 -19.81 33.88 18.65
CA GLY A 117 -19.72 32.84 17.62
C GLY A 117 -20.58 33.09 16.38
N LEU A 118 -20.92 34.35 16.09
CA LEU A 118 -21.79 34.75 14.98
C LEU A 118 -21.07 34.78 13.63
N PHE A 119 -19.75 34.99 13.64
CA PHE A 119 -18.91 35.11 12.47
C PHE A 119 -17.61 34.34 12.63
N GLU A 120 -17.15 33.74 11.53
CA GLU A 120 -15.92 32.96 11.49
C GLU A 120 -15.11 33.33 10.25
N ARG A 121 -13.81 33.59 10.44
CA ARG A 121 -12.88 33.80 9.34
C ARG A 121 -11.95 32.59 9.21
N VAL A 122 -12.06 31.88 8.08
CA VAL A 122 -11.21 30.73 7.75
C VAL A 122 -9.96 31.22 7.02
N HIS A 123 -8.80 30.88 7.54
CA HIS A 123 -7.53 31.09 6.83
C HIS A 123 -6.83 29.76 6.59
N ASN A 124 -6.75 29.35 5.33
CA ASN A 124 -6.10 28.10 4.94
C ASN A 124 -4.60 28.35 4.72
N ARG A 125 -3.76 27.66 5.49
CA ARG A 125 -2.31 27.64 5.29
C ARG A 125 -1.82 26.21 5.15
N GLU A 126 -0.78 26.09 4.32
CA GLU A 126 -0.10 24.86 3.91
C GLU A 126 -0.90 23.90 3.02
N ARG A 127 -0.17 23.08 2.26
CA ARG A 127 -0.75 22.01 1.44
C ARG A 127 -0.99 20.80 2.33
N ALA A 128 -2.04 20.04 2.03
CA ALA A 128 -2.26 18.76 2.69
C ALA A 128 -1.06 17.82 2.50
N VAL A 129 -0.63 17.17 3.58
CA VAL A 129 0.38 16.12 3.56
C VAL A 129 -0.32 14.77 3.45
N GLN A 130 0.22 13.87 2.62
CA GLN A 130 -0.33 12.52 2.47
C GLN A 130 0.31 11.57 3.50
N LEU A 131 -0.52 11.04 4.40
CA LEU A 131 -0.17 9.98 5.34
C LEU A 131 -0.64 8.63 4.78
N TYR A 132 0.29 7.72 4.51
CA TYR A 132 -0.02 6.38 4.03
C TYR A 132 -0.11 5.42 5.22
N VAL A 133 -1.28 4.81 5.41
CA VAL A 133 -1.49 3.75 6.38
C VAL A 133 -1.42 2.41 5.65
N HIS A 134 -0.29 1.73 5.78
CA HIS A 134 0.01 0.46 5.11
C HIS A 134 -0.73 -0.71 5.76
N PRO A 135 -1.12 -1.74 4.98
CA PRO A 135 -1.68 -2.95 5.55
C PRO A 135 -0.66 -3.65 6.46
N ARG A 136 -1.14 -4.45 7.42
CA ARG A 136 -0.27 -5.32 8.21
C ARG A 136 0.36 -6.36 7.28
N THR A 137 1.64 -6.65 7.48
CA THR A 137 2.36 -7.68 6.73
C THR A 137 3.08 -8.62 7.67
N THR A 138 3.24 -9.87 7.28
CA THR A 138 4.02 -10.87 8.02
C THR A 138 5.29 -11.25 7.25
N GLY A 139 6.34 -11.57 7.99
CA GLY A 139 7.60 -12.05 7.44
C GLY A 139 7.43 -13.45 6.87
N LEU A 140 7.84 -13.64 5.63
CA LEU A 140 7.78 -14.94 4.94
C LEU A 140 9.15 -15.62 4.91
N ASP A 141 10.00 -15.40 5.91
CA ASP A 141 11.40 -15.81 5.90
C ASP A 141 11.59 -17.34 5.71
N GLY A 142 12.64 -17.72 4.99
CA GLY A 142 12.92 -19.12 4.62
C GLY A 142 12.12 -19.70 3.44
N LEU A 143 11.10 -18.99 2.93
CA LEU A 143 10.36 -19.37 1.70
C LEU A 143 11.02 -18.89 0.40
N SER A 144 11.74 -19.74 -0.32
CA SER A 144 12.24 -19.40 -1.66
C SER A 144 11.10 -19.38 -2.69
N LEU A 145 10.59 -18.19 -3.05
CA LEU A 145 9.43 -17.98 -3.94
C LEU A 145 9.70 -18.27 -5.44
N GLY A 146 10.32 -19.41 -5.73
CA GLY A 146 10.66 -19.85 -7.08
C GLY A 146 12.14 -20.14 -7.26
N HIS A 147 12.73 -20.91 -6.34
CA HIS A 147 13.70 -21.87 -6.81
C HIS A 147 12.90 -22.92 -7.56
N LEU A 148 13.07 -22.99 -8.88
CA LEU A 148 12.84 -24.25 -9.57
C LEU A 148 13.82 -25.21 -8.89
N ARG A 149 13.31 -26.08 -8.00
CA ARG A 149 14.05 -27.30 -7.72
C ARG A 149 14.15 -27.97 -9.07
N ASP A 150 15.35 -28.02 -9.62
CA ASP A 150 15.61 -28.82 -10.79
C ASP A 150 15.11 -30.24 -10.53
N LEU A 151 14.76 -30.96 -11.58
CA LEU A 151 14.13 -32.29 -11.52
C LEU A 151 14.98 -33.36 -10.78
N GLU A 152 16.13 -32.98 -10.21
CA GLU A 152 17.11 -33.81 -9.51
C GLU A 152 17.33 -33.44 -8.02
N GLY A 153 16.61 -32.44 -7.48
CA GLY A 153 16.50 -32.27 -6.01
C GLY A 153 17.74 -31.76 -5.25
N LEU A 154 18.70 -31.11 -5.91
CA LEU A 154 19.85 -30.49 -5.25
C LEU A 154 19.67 -28.96 -5.07
N PRO A 155 20.08 -28.37 -3.93
CA PRO A 155 20.06 -26.93 -3.74
C PRO A 155 21.19 -26.28 -4.53
N ALA A 156 20.87 -25.42 -5.50
CA ALA A 156 21.85 -24.56 -6.17
C ALA A 156 22.26 -23.43 -5.21
N SER A 157 23.33 -23.66 -4.46
CA SER A 157 23.99 -22.63 -3.66
C SER A 157 25.27 -22.19 -4.35
N ASP A 158 25.19 -21.12 -5.16
CA ASP A 158 26.20 -20.06 -5.15
C ASP A 158 25.77 -18.90 -6.05
N LEU A 159 25.70 -17.68 -5.51
CA LEU A 159 25.52 -16.46 -6.29
C LEU A 159 26.65 -15.50 -5.90
N SER A 160 27.73 -15.54 -6.68
CA SER A 160 28.72 -14.47 -6.75
C SER A 160 28.14 -13.29 -7.53
N PRO A 161 28.24 -12.05 -7.05
CA PRO A 161 27.80 -10.88 -7.78
C PRO A 161 28.92 -10.43 -8.71
N ASP A 162 28.97 -11.00 -9.92
CA ASP A 162 29.37 -10.36 -11.17
C ASP A 162 29.64 -11.45 -12.21
N ASP A 163 29.20 -11.16 -13.44
CA ASP A 163 29.26 -11.99 -14.64
C ASP A 163 28.39 -13.26 -14.67
N VAL A 164 27.50 -13.27 -15.67
CA VAL A 164 26.89 -14.43 -16.34
C VAL A 164 27.41 -15.77 -15.81
N SER A 165 26.68 -16.34 -14.85
CA SER A 165 27.08 -17.52 -14.10
C SER A 165 27.21 -18.74 -15.01
N PHE A 166 28.46 -19.17 -15.20
CA PHE A 166 28.87 -20.37 -15.92
C PHE A 166 28.39 -21.63 -15.19
N HIS A 167 27.57 -22.47 -15.84
CA HIS A 167 26.94 -23.62 -15.17
C HIS A 167 27.57 -24.97 -15.56
N ALA A 168 28.05 -25.16 -16.80
CA ALA A 168 28.78 -26.36 -17.22
C ALA A 168 29.50 -26.18 -18.57
N LEU A 169 30.53 -27.01 -18.80
CA LEU A 169 31.10 -27.24 -20.14
C LEU A 169 30.46 -28.49 -20.72
N ARG A 170 29.84 -28.37 -21.89
CA ARG A 170 29.37 -29.53 -22.66
C ARG A 170 30.15 -29.69 -23.95
N GLU A 171 30.12 -30.88 -24.50
CA GLU A 171 30.67 -31.12 -25.83
C GLU A 171 29.90 -30.31 -26.88
N TYR A 172 30.65 -29.72 -27.81
CA TYR A 172 30.15 -28.95 -28.94
C TYR A 172 29.28 -29.83 -29.82
N GLN A 173 28.09 -29.34 -30.16
CA GLN A 173 27.23 -29.96 -31.15
C GLN A 173 27.21 -29.12 -32.43
N PRO A 174 27.10 -29.75 -33.61
CA PRO A 174 26.95 -29.03 -34.87
C PRO A 174 25.73 -28.09 -34.82
N GLY A 175 25.98 -26.77 -34.84
CA GLY A 175 24.96 -25.73 -34.68
C GLY A 175 25.29 -24.70 -33.59
N ASP A 176 26.22 -25.03 -32.69
CA ASP A 176 26.67 -24.10 -31.65
C ASP A 176 27.55 -22.97 -32.19
N ASP A 177 27.39 -21.76 -31.64
CA ASP A 177 28.25 -20.63 -31.99
C ASP A 177 29.68 -20.86 -31.48
N ARG A 178 30.63 -20.87 -32.43
CA ARG A 178 32.07 -21.05 -32.19
C ARG A 178 32.67 -19.98 -31.28
N ARG A 179 32.01 -18.83 -31.08
CA ARG A 179 32.43 -17.76 -30.15
C ARG A 179 32.31 -18.16 -28.68
N HIS A 180 31.44 -19.11 -28.36
CA HIS A 180 31.19 -19.57 -26.99
C HIS A 180 32.04 -20.77 -26.58
N VAL A 181 32.98 -21.19 -27.42
CA VAL A 181 33.82 -22.35 -27.11
C VAL A 181 34.91 -21.98 -26.10
N HIS A 182 35.08 -22.84 -25.11
CA HIS A 182 36.09 -22.70 -24.09
C HIS A 182 37.40 -23.35 -24.52
N TRP A 183 38.27 -22.57 -25.16
CA TRP A 183 39.52 -23.08 -25.73
C TRP A 183 40.44 -23.75 -24.71
N ARG A 184 40.50 -23.23 -23.48
CA ARG A 184 41.35 -23.80 -22.43
C ARG A 184 40.91 -25.20 -22.00
N SER A 185 39.61 -25.46 -21.93
CA SER A 185 39.10 -26.81 -21.61
C SER A 185 39.16 -27.73 -22.80
N SER A 186 38.84 -27.23 -23.99
CA SER A 186 38.91 -27.99 -25.24
C SER A 186 40.33 -28.50 -25.51
N ALA A 187 41.35 -27.69 -25.21
CA ALA A 187 42.75 -28.08 -25.32
C ALA A 187 43.17 -29.18 -24.33
N ARG A 188 42.47 -29.31 -23.19
CA ARG A 188 42.77 -30.31 -22.17
C ARG A 188 42.03 -31.63 -22.40
N THR A 189 40.80 -31.59 -22.90
CA THR A 189 39.97 -32.78 -23.14
C THR A 189 40.10 -33.35 -24.56
N GLY A 190 40.65 -32.60 -25.52
CA GLY A 190 40.78 -33.02 -26.91
C GLY A 190 39.49 -32.94 -27.73
N THR A 191 38.37 -32.59 -27.08
CA THR A 191 37.05 -32.36 -27.69
C THR A 191 36.64 -30.90 -27.53
N LEU A 192 35.90 -30.35 -28.50
CA LEU A 192 35.44 -28.96 -28.43
C LEU A 192 34.40 -28.82 -27.32
N MET A 193 34.65 -27.95 -26.36
CA MET A 193 33.77 -27.74 -25.20
C MET A 193 33.13 -26.35 -25.26
N VAL A 194 31.81 -26.27 -25.30
CA VAL A 194 31.06 -24.99 -25.35
C VAL A 194 30.62 -24.58 -23.95
N ARG A 195 30.73 -23.28 -23.66
CA ARG A 195 30.12 -22.68 -22.47
C ARG A 195 28.61 -22.76 -22.63
N GLN A 196 27.93 -23.58 -21.82
CA GLN A 196 26.48 -23.56 -21.75
C GLN A 196 26.06 -22.43 -20.81
N TYR A 197 25.45 -21.39 -21.40
CA TYR A 197 24.81 -20.32 -20.65
C TYR A 197 23.41 -20.80 -20.29
N GLU A 198 23.16 -21.02 -19.00
CA GLU A 198 21.79 -21.13 -18.52
C GLU A 198 21.19 -19.73 -18.64
N GLU A 199 20.12 -19.58 -19.42
CA GLU A 199 19.33 -18.36 -19.36
C GLU A 199 18.76 -18.30 -17.96
N THR A 200 19.41 -17.57 -17.06
CA THR A 200 18.88 -17.31 -15.73
C THR A 200 17.54 -16.65 -15.96
N ARG A 201 16.46 -17.43 -15.93
CA ARG A 201 15.10 -16.92 -15.85
C ARG A 201 15.07 -16.18 -14.53
N ARG A 202 15.43 -14.88 -14.57
CA ARG A 202 15.25 -13.94 -13.47
C ARG A 202 13.86 -14.22 -12.97
N SER A 203 13.77 -14.77 -11.77
CA SER A 203 12.53 -15.41 -11.36
C SER A 203 11.47 -14.34 -11.21
N HIS A 204 10.67 -14.19 -12.25
CA HIS A 204 9.73 -13.11 -12.38
C HIS A 204 8.48 -13.53 -11.62
N PHE A 205 8.14 -12.73 -10.61
CA PHE A 205 7.08 -13.05 -9.68
C PHE A 205 5.86 -12.20 -9.97
N VAL A 206 4.69 -12.82 -10.01
CA VAL A 206 3.43 -12.10 -10.22
C VAL A 206 2.53 -12.23 -9.00
N VAL A 207 1.99 -11.10 -8.54
CA VAL A 207 0.90 -11.09 -7.55
C VAL A 207 -0.36 -10.54 -8.20
N GLY A 208 -1.37 -11.39 -8.34
CA GLY A 208 -2.71 -10.99 -8.69
C GLY A 208 -3.55 -10.83 -7.43
N LEU A 209 -4.21 -9.70 -7.25
CA LEU A 209 -5.17 -9.49 -6.17
C LEU A 209 -6.55 -9.22 -6.76
N SER A 210 -7.56 -9.96 -6.31
CA SER A 210 -8.93 -9.63 -6.67
C SER A 210 -9.39 -8.36 -5.94
N VAL A 211 -10.06 -7.46 -6.65
CA VAL A 211 -10.75 -6.31 -6.04
C VAL A 211 -12.26 -6.38 -6.23
N ARG A 212 -12.81 -7.49 -6.75
CA ARG A 212 -14.25 -7.61 -6.96
C ARG A 212 -14.96 -7.83 -5.62
N PRO A 213 -15.96 -7.01 -5.23
CA PRO A 213 -16.65 -7.16 -3.95
C PRO A 213 -17.27 -8.56 -3.74
N GLY A 214 -17.85 -9.15 -4.78
CA GLY A 214 -18.50 -10.46 -4.72
C GLY A 214 -17.55 -11.65 -4.56
N ASP A 215 -16.23 -11.44 -4.62
CA ASP A 215 -15.24 -12.47 -4.33
C ASP A 215 -14.97 -12.58 -2.81
N TYR A 216 -15.47 -11.64 -2.01
CA TYR A 216 -15.25 -11.54 -0.57
C TYR A 216 -16.58 -11.61 0.20
N ARG A 217 -16.58 -12.30 1.35
CA ARG A 217 -17.75 -12.38 2.23
C ARG A 217 -18.00 -11.08 3.00
N ASP A 218 -16.92 -10.46 3.47
CA ASP A 218 -16.93 -9.23 4.26
C ASP A 218 -15.68 -8.37 3.98
N ALA A 219 -15.61 -7.19 4.62
CA ALA A 219 -14.46 -6.29 4.49
C ALA A 219 -13.18 -6.90 5.08
N ASP A 220 -13.28 -7.70 6.15
CA ASP A 220 -12.12 -8.29 6.82
C ASP A 220 -11.39 -9.29 5.92
N GLU A 221 -12.11 -10.08 5.11
CA GLU A 221 -11.50 -10.94 4.09
C GLU A 221 -10.72 -10.13 3.04
N PHE A 222 -11.21 -8.95 2.67
CA PHE A 222 -10.51 -8.08 1.73
C PHE A 222 -9.25 -7.46 2.35
N GLU A 223 -9.32 -7.02 3.61
CA GLU A 223 -8.15 -6.54 4.35
C GLU A 223 -7.09 -7.64 4.52
N LEU A 224 -7.52 -8.86 4.80
CA LEU A 224 -6.64 -10.03 4.90
C LEU A 224 -5.98 -10.33 3.55
N ALA A 225 -6.74 -10.29 2.45
CA ALA A 225 -6.19 -10.49 1.10
C ALA A 225 -5.15 -9.42 0.74
N ILE A 226 -5.39 -8.15 1.09
CA ILE A 226 -4.41 -7.07 0.89
C ILE A 226 -3.15 -7.31 1.73
N SER A 227 -3.32 -7.73 2.99
CA SER A 227 -2.21 -8.05 3.90
C SER A 227 -1.38 -9.24 3.39
N VAL A 228 -2.03 -10.26 2.83
CA VAL A 228 -1.39 -11.41 2.18
C VAL A 228 -0.62 -10.95 0.94
N ALA A 229 -1.25 -10.17 0.04
CA ALA A 229 -0.62 -9.66 -1.17
C ALA A 229 0.61 -8.79 -0.83
N GLY A 230 0.50 -7.94 0.18
CA GLY A 230 1.60 -7.14 0.72
C GLY A 230 2.75 -8.00 1.23
N SER A 231 2.45 -9.02 2.04
CA SER A 231 3.46 -9.94 2.60
C SER A 231 4.21 -10.71 1.52
N VAL A 232 3.47 -11.27 0.56
CA VAL A 232 4.04 -11.99 -0.59
C VAL A 232 4.87 -11.05 -1.47
N GLY A 233 4.36 -9.86 -1.78
CA GLY A 233 5.10 -8.88 -2.59
C GLY A 233 6.37 -8.39 -1.92
N LEU A 234 6.35 -8.10 -0.62
CA LEU A 234 7.56 -7.75 0.14
C LEU A 234 8.59 -8.87 0.13
N ARG A 235 8.16 -10.14 0.21
CA ARG A 235 9.06 -11.28 0.10
C ARG A 235 9.69 -11.38 -1.29
N ALA A 236 8.91 -11.15 -2.35
CA ALA A 236 9.44 -11.11 -3.71
C ALA A 236 10.54 -10.03 -3.87
N PHE A 237 10.34 -8.83 -3.30
CA PHE A 237 11.38 -7.79 -3.32
C PHE A 237 12.62 -8.16 -2.50
N ARG A 238 12.47 -8.86 -1.36
CA ARG A 238 13.61 -9.35 -0.57
C ARG A 238 14.44 -10.39 -1.32
N ASP A 239 13.80 -11.21 -2.14
CA ASP A 239 14.48 -12.21 -2.98
C ASP A 239 15.16 -11.58 -4.23
N SER A 240 15.26 -10.25 -4.30
CA SER A 240 15.77 -9.47 -5.45
C SER A 240 15.03 -9.78 -6.76
N ARG A 241 13.75 -10.15 -6.67
CA ARG A 241 12.93 -10.53 -7.83
C ARG A 241 12.19 -9.30 -8.35
N ARG A 242 11.97 -9.29 -9.67
CA ARG A 242 11.01 -8.39 -10.28
C ARG A 242 9.61 -8.84 -9.88
N LEU A 243 8.83 -7.92 -9.31
CA LEU A 243 7.44 -8.12 -8.96
C LEU A 243 6.56 -7.37 -9.96
N ASP A 244 5.73 -8.09 -10.69
CA ASP A 244 4.62 -7.49 -11.44
C ASP A 244 3.33 -7.75 -10.63
N ALA A 245 2.64 -6.68 -10.23
CA ALA A 245 1.40 -6.79 -9.46
C ALA A 245 0.21 -6.36 -10.30
N TRP A 246 -0.92 -7.07 -10.18
CA TRP A 246 -2.09 -6.86 -11.01
C TRP A 246 -3.37 -6.95 -10.19
N VAL A 247 -4.34 -6.12 -10.59
CA VAL A 247 -5.76 -6.29 -10.25
C VAL A 247 -6.55 -6.36 -11.54
N GLN A 248 -7.87 -6.59 -11.46
CA GLN A 248 -8.68 -6.66 -12.67
C GLN A 248 -8.53 -5.40 -13.53
N GLY A 249 -8.13 -5.60 -14.78
CA GLY A 249 -8.00 -4.55 -15.79
C GLY A 249 -6.81 -3.60 -15.66
N ARG A 250 -5.95 -3.71 -14.64
CA ARG A 250 -4.78 -2.82 -14.49
C ARG A 250 -3.60 -3.41 -13.74
N ALA A 251 -2.40 -3.00 -14.14
CA ALA A 251 -1.18 -3.22 -13.37
C ALA A 251 -1.12 -2.28 -12.17
N LEU A 252 -0.54 -2.76 -11.07
CA LEU A 252 -0.21 -1.98 -9.89
C LEU A 252 1.29 -1.61 -9.94
N PRO A 253 1.64 -0.33 -9.73
CA PRO A 253 3.05 0.06 -9.62
C PRO A 253 3.75 -0.67 -8.47
N ALA A 254 4.77 -1.45 -8.81
CA ALA A 254 5.53 -2.29 -7.87
C ALA A 254 7.05 -2.09 -8.07
N ALA A 255 7.50 -0.84 -8.09
CA ALA A 255 8.93 -0.53 -8.29
C ALA A 255 9.80 -0.84 -7.06
N SER A 256 9.21 -0.85 -5.86
CA SER A 256 9.86 -1.23 -4.61
C SER A 256 8.82 -1.67 -3.59
N GLY A 257 9.24 -2.41 -2.55
CA GLY A 257 8.34 -2.82 -1.48
C GLY A 257 7.57 -1.64 -0.86
N ARG A 258 8.26 -0.52 -0.61
CA ARG A 258 7.63 0.69 -0.07
C ARG A 258 6.57 1.29 -1.00
N ARG A 259 6.87 1.42 -2.30
CA ARG A 259 5.90 1.95 -3.27
C ARG A 259 4.72 0.99 -3.49
N PHE A 260 4.98 -0.31 -3.45
CA PHE A 260 3.93 -1.31 -3.55
C PHE A 260 2.95 -1.22 -2.36
N LEU A 261 3.47 -1.06 -1.13
CA LEU A 261 2.63 -0.82 0.05
C LEU A 261 1.88 0.52 -0.01
N ASP A 262 2.51 1.60 -0.53
CA ASP A 262 1.83 2.88 -0.77
C ASP A 262 0.61 2.69 -1.71
N VAL A 263 0.73 1.85 -2.75
CA VAL A 263 -0.38 1.52 -3.67
C VAL A 263 -1.44 0.65 -3.00
N LEU A 264 -1.05 -0.37 -2.22
CA LEU A 264 -1.99 -1.24 -1.50
C LEU A 264 -2.77 -0.48 -0.42
N ALA A 265 -2.16 0.52 0.21
CA ALA A 265 -2.82 1.38 1.18
C ALA A 265 -4.01 2.13 0.58
N GLY A 266 -3.91 2.58 -0.69
CA GLY A 266 -4.98 3.26 -1.40
C GLY A 266 -5.91 2.33 -2.20
N LEU A 267 -5.76 1.00 -2.07
CA LEU A 267 -6.51 0.05 -2.88
C LEU A 267 -7.88 -0.25 -2.26
N GLU A 268 -8.93 0.28 -2.88
CA GLU A 268 -10.32 0.00 -2.54
C GLU A 268 -10.89 -1.18 -3.35
N GLN A 269 -12.00 -1.75 -2.88
CA GLN A 269 -12.76 -2.70 -3.69
C GLN A 269 -13.29 -2.00 -4.95
N GLY A 270 -13.25 -2.73 -6.06
CA GLY A 270 -13.85 -2.31 -7.32
C GLY A 270 -15.37 -2.27 -7.27
N ARG A 271 -15.98 -2.03 -8.43
CA ARG A 271 -17.43 -2.03 -8.56
C ARG A 271 -17.94 -3.47 -8.72
N THR A 272 -19.23 -3.71 -8.51
CA THR A 272 -19.84 -5.04 -8.71
C THR A 272 -19.64 -5.60 -10.12
N ARG A 273 -19.49 -4.72 -11.12
CA ARG A 273 -19.22 -5.06 -12.54
C ARG A 273 -17.75 -5.39 -12.83
N THR A 274 -16.85 -5.21 -11.86
CA THR A 274 -15.44 -5.59 -12.02
C THR A 274 -15.36 -7.08 -12.33
N GLY A 275 -14.43 -7.44 -13.22
CA GLY A 275 -14.15 -8.82 -13.60
C GLY A 275 -13.95 -9.77 -12.42
N GLY A 276 -14.26 -11.04 -12.63
CA GLY A 276 -13.91 -12.08 -11.67
C GLY A 276 -12.43 -12.46 -11.75
N LEU A 277 -12.04 -13.46 -10.96
CA LEU A 277 -10.67 -13.99 -10.93
C LEU A 277 -10.16 -14.49 -12.30
N VAL A 278 -11.07 -14.97 -13.16
CA VAL A 278 -10.74 -15.45 -14.51
C VAL A 278 -10.24 -14.32 -15.43
N GLU A 279 -10.78 -13.11 -15.27
CA GLU A 279 -10.31 -11.93 -16.00
C GLU A 279 -8.93 -11.52 -15.50
N LEU A 280 -8.73 -11.49 -14.17
CA LEU A 280 -7.43 -11.22 -13.57
C LEU A 280 -6.35 -12.15 -14.11
N ALA A 281 -6.62 -13.46 -14.12
CA ALA A 281 -5.70 -14.46 -14.68
C ALA A 281 -5.42 -14.24 -16.18
N GLY A 282 -6.42 -13.82 -16.95
CA GLY A 282 -6.25 -13.47 -18.37
C GLY A 282 -5.34 -12.27 -18.58
N VAL A 283 -5.50 -11.22 -17.77
CA VAL A 283 -4.62 -10.03 -17.83
C VAL A 283 -3.19 -10.39 -17.42
N ILE A 284 -3.02 -11.22 -16.40
CA ILE A 284 -1.70 -11.72 -15.98
C ILE A 284 -1.05 -12.54 -17.10
N ALA A 285 -1.78 -13.46 -17.71
CA ALA A 285 -1.27 -14.29 -18.81
C ALA A 285 -0.83 -13.44 -20.01
N ALA A 286 -1.54 -12.35 -20.31
CA ALA A 286 -1.19 -11.43 -21.38
C ALA A 286 -0.02 -10.50 -21.03
N GLY A 287 0.06 -10.03 -19.78
CA GLY A 287 1.01 -8.99 -19.35
C GLY A 287 2.33 -9.51 -18.77
N ALA A 288 2.38 -10.76 -18.31
CA ALA A 288 3.51 -11.31 -17.58
C ALA A 288 3.96 -12.68 -18.13
N SER A 289 4.27 -12.74 -19.42
CA SER A 289 4.65 -13.98 -20.13
C SER A 289 5.95 -14.64 -19.65
N THR A 290 6.78 -13.91 -18.91
CA THR A 290 8.06 -14.41 -18.36
C THR A 290 7.97 -14.85 -16.90
N ALA A 291 6.78 -14.80 -16.29
CA ALA A 291 6.57 -15.19 -14.90
C ALA A 291 6.97 -16.65 -14.65
N SER A 292 7.64 -16.94 -13.54
CA SER A 292 7.89 -18.31 -13.09
C SER A 292 6.92 -18.75 -11.99
N VAL A 293 6.43 -17.79 -11.20
CA VAL A 293 5.46 -18.01 -10.13
C VAL A 293 4.38 -16.93 -10.19
N ALA A 294 3.12 -17.33 -10.12
CA ALA A 294 1.98 -16.45 -9.99
C ALA A 294 1.20 -16.78 -8.70
N VAL A 295 1.08 -15.78 -7.82
CA VAL A 295 0.24 -15.86 -6.63
C VAL A 295 -1.05 -15.08 -6.88
N LEU A 296 -2.18 -15.79 -6.90
CA LEU A 296 -3.50 -15.18 -7.00
C LEU A 296 -4.12 -15.10 -5.60
N VAL A 297 -4.54 -13.91 -5.16
CA VAL A 297 -5.15 -13.68 -3.86
C VAL A 297 -6.61 -13.27 -4.05
N CYS A 298 -7.52 -13.96 -3.38
CA CYS A 298 -8.97 -13.73 -3.45
C CYS A 298 -9.67 -14.08 -2.13
N GLY A 299 -10.95 -13.75 -2.00
CA GLY A 299 -11.75 -14.10 -0.83
C GLY A 299 -12.46 -15.45 -0.95
N SER A 300 -13.23 -15.81 0.07
CA SER A 300 -13.94 -17.09 0.15
C SER A 300 -15.15 -17.19 -0.80
N GLY A 301 -15.62 -16.06 -1.33
CA GLY A 301 -16.76 -15.98 -2.24
C GLY A 301 -16.49 -16.54 -3.64
N VAL A 302 -15.23 -16.82 -4.00
CA VAL A 302 -14.88 -17.33 -5.33
C VAL A 302 -15.21 -18.83 -5.44
N PRO A 303 -16.13 -19.24 -6.35
CA PRO A 303 -16.48 -20.65 -6.49
C PRO A 303 -15.35 -21.46 -7.11
N ALA A 304 -15.26 -22.75 -6.75
CA ALA A 304 -14.22 -23.66 -7.23
C ALA A 304 -14.13 -23.77 -8.77
N ALA A 305 -15.25 -23.59 -9.48
CA ALA A 305 -15.26 -23.57 -10.94
C ALA A 305 -14.50 -22.36 -11.51
N GLN A 306 -14.63 -21.18 -10.88
CA GLN A 306 -13.89 -19.98 -11.30
C GLN A 306 -12.41 -20.07 -10.93
N LEU A 307 -12.07 -20.66 -9.78
CA LEU A 307 -10.68 -20.96 -9.42
C LEU A 307 -10.02 -21.85 -10.48
N ARG A 308 -10.67 -22.95 -10.86
CA ARG A 308 -10.21 -23.85 -11.94
C ARG A 308 -10.01 -23.10 -13.25
N ALA A 309 -11.02 -22.32 -13.67
CA ALA A 309 -10.97 -21.57 -14.91
C ALA A 309 -9.87 -20.50 -14.93
N ALA A 310 -9.61 -19.83 -13.78
CA ALA A 310 -8.55 -18.86 -13.65
C ALA A 310 -7.17 -19.52 -13.75
N CYS A 311 -6.94 -20.62 -13.03
CA CYS A 311 -5.68 -21.37 -13.10
C CYS A 311 -5.40 -21.91 -14.51
N ALA A 312 -6.44 -22.39 -15.22
CA ALA A 312 -6.31 -22.90 -16.58
C ALA A 312 -5.97 -21.83 -17.64
N ARG A 313 -6.14 -20.54 -17.33
CA ARG A 313 -5.75 -19.43 -18.22
C ARG A 313 -4.28 -19.05 -18.13
N LEU A 314 -3.59 -19.41 -17.04
CA LEU A 314 -2.18 -19.11 -16.88
C LEU A 314 -1.33 -20.10 -17.70
N PRO A 315 -0.16 -19.68 -18.23
CA PRO A 315 0.73 -20.58 -18.96
C PRO A 315 1.18 -21.76 -18.10
N ARG A 316 1.39 -22.94 -18.72
CA ARG A 316 1.72 -24.18 -18.00
C ARG A 316 3.07 -24.15 -17.30
N GLU A 317 3.96 -23.28 -17.77
CA GLU A 317 5.30 -23.07 -17.23
C GLU A 317 5.29 -22.24 -15.95
N VAL A 318 4.17 -21.59 -15.62
CA VAL A 318 4.00 -20.76 -14.43
C VAL A 318 3.50 -21.63 -13.28
N ARG A 319 4.24 -21.64 -12.16
CA ARG A 319 3.73 -22.24 -10.93
C ARG A 319 2.65 -21.35 -10.33
N VAL A 320 1.42 -21.86 -10.24
CA VAL A 320 0.27 -21.10 -9.72
C VAL A 320 -0.01 -21.49 -8.28
N VAL A 321 -0.04 -20.48 -7.40
CA VAL A 321 -0.51 -20.61 -6.01
C VAL A 321 -1.69 -19.68 -5.83
N VAL A 322 -2.82 -20.19 -5.37
CA VAL A 322 -4.00 -19.40 -5.04
C VAL A 322 -4.10 -19.30 -3.52
N VAL A 323 -4.19 -18.09 -2.99
CA VAL A 323 -4.43 -17.84 -1.58
C VAL A 323 -5.85 -17.29 -1.40
N ILE A 324 -6.67 -18.03 -0.67
CA ILE A 324 -8.02 -17.66 -0.27
C ILE A 324 -7.94 -17.04 1.12
N ALA A 325 -8.27 -15.77 1.22
CA ALA A 325 -8.43 -15.06 2.48
C ALA A 325 -9.85 -15.30 3.00
N GLU A 326 -9.97 -16.09 4.06
CA GLU A 326 -11.24 -16.42 4.70
C GLU A 326 -11.14 -16.12 6.20
N SER A 327 -11.40 -14.86 6.57
CA SER A 327 -11.20 -14.34 7.93
C SER A 327 -11.82 -15.26 8.98
N GLY A 328 -11.00 -15.75 9.92
CA GLY A 328 -11.43 -16.65 11.00
C GLY A 328 -11.51 -18.15 10.64
N ALA A 329 -11.26 -18.55 9.40
CA ALA A 329 -11.22 -19.96 9.02
C ALA A 329 -9.95 -20.68 9.49
N ARG A 330 -10.00 -22.02 9.52
CA ARG A 330 -8.80 -22.82 9.78
C ARG A 330 -7.93 -22.89 8.52
N PRO A 331 -6.60 -22.81 8.63
CA PRO A 331 -5.71 -22.95 7.50
C PRO A 331 -5.93 -24.27 6.76
N GLY A 332 -6.07 -24.19 5.45
CA GLY A 332 -6.37 -25.34 4.60
C GLY A 332 -5.44 -25.39 3.39
N LEU A 333 -5.13 -26.60 2.92
CA LEU A 333 -4.41 -26.81 1.66
C LEU A 333 -5.18 -27.82 0.82
N ARG A 334 -5.45 -27.46 -0.43
CA ARG A 334 -6.05 -28.36 -1.43
C ARG A 334 -5.42 -28.12 -2.79
N ARG A 335 -5.43 -29.15 -3.63
CA ARG A 335 -4.95 -29.06 -5.02
C ARG A 335 -6.14 -28.92 -5.95
N ILE A 336 -6.05 -28.00 -6.92
CA ILE A 336 -7.06 -27.83 -7.98
C ILE A 336 -6.32 -27.86 -9.32
N GLY A 337 -6.34 -29.01 -10.01
CA GLY A 337 -5.49 -29.23 -11.18
C GLY A 337 -4.02 -29.16 -10.80
N ASP A 338 -3.27 -28.28 -11.47
CA ASP A 338 -1.84 -28.04 -11.17
C ASP A 338 -1.60 -26.88 -10.19
N ALA A 339 -2.66 -26.24 -9.69
CA ALA A 339 -2.56 -25.13 -8.76
C ALA A 339 -2.73 -25.57 -7.30
N ASP A 340 -1.88 -25.04 -6.44
CA ASP A 340 -2.00 -25.17 -4.98
C ASP A 340 -2.95 -24.09 -4.47
N VAL A 341 -4.00 -24.48 -3.76
CA VAL A 341 -4.98 -23.56 -3.17
C VAL A 341 -4.85 -23.60 -1.65
N VAL A 342 -4.39 -22.49 -1.11
CA VAL A 342 -4.15 -22.27 0.31
C VAL A 342 -5.28 -21.41 0.86
N THR A 343 -5.90 -21.82 1.95
CA THR A 343 -6.85 -21.01 2.71
C THR A 343 -6.16 -20.49 3.96
N VAL A 344 -6.24 -19.18 4.21
CA VAL A 344 -5.68 -18.53 5.40
C VAL A 344 -6.79 -17.79 6.14
N GLY A 345 -6.88 -17.99 7.45
CA GLY A 345 -7.87 -17.30 8.29
C GLY A 345 -7.31 -16.17 9.12
N ALA A 346 -6.02 -16.21 9.44
CA ALA A 346 -5.27 -15.11 10.00
C ALA A 346 -3.98 -14.86 9.19
N LEU A 347 -3.46 -13.64 9.27
CA LEU A 347 -2.21 -13.26 8.60
C LEU A 347 -1.03 -14.12 9.05
N ASP A 348 -1.00 -14.52 10.33
CA ASP A 348 0.07 -15.32 10.92
C ASP A 348 0.09 -16.78 10.45
N ASP A 349 -0.99 -17.25 9.81
CA ASP A 349 -1.06 -18.59 9.22
C ASP A 349 -0.33 -18.67 7.88
N LEU A 350 -0.11 -17.52 7.23
CA LEU A 350 0.43 -17.43 5.88
C LEU A 350 1.82 -18.06 5.75
N PRO A 351 2.81 -17.81 6.64
CA PRO A 351 4.15 -18.38 6.51
C PRO A 351 4.14 -19.91 6.59
N ALA A 352 3.39 -20.48 7.54
CA ALA A 352 3.28 -21.93 7.71
C ALA A 352 2.57 -22.61 6.53
N SER A 353 1.52 -21.96 6.01
CA SER A 353 0.73 -22.49 4.91
C SER A 353 1.49 -22.44 3.58
N LEU A 354 2.19 -21.34 3.31
CA LEU A 354 3.04 -21.22 2.12
C LEU A 354 4.26 -22.14 2.19
N ARG A 355 4.80 -22.46 3.37
CA ARG A 355 5.92 -23.41 3.51
C ARG A 355 5.56 -24.82 3.09
N LYS A 356 4.32 -25.26 3.36
CA LYS A 356 3.84 -26.59 2.91
C LYS A 356 3.73 -26.69 1.40
N VAL A 357 3.53 -25.56 0.73
CA VAL A 357 3.38 -25.49 -0.72
C VAL A 357 4.74 -25.30 -1.39
N LEU A 358 5.52 -24.32 -0.94
CA LEU A 358 6.72 -23.84 -1.63
C LEU A 358 8.04 -24.42 -1.07
N GLY A 359 7.98 -25.14 0.06
CA GLY A 359 9.14 -25.69 0.78
C GLY A 359 9.73 -26.98 0.23
#